data_AF-A0A9D6UC95-F1
#
_entry.id   AF-A0A9D6UC95-F1
#
_cell.length_a   1.000
_cell.length_b   1.000
_cell.length_c   1.000
_cell.angle_alpha   90.00
_cell.angle_beta   90.00
_cell.angle_gamma   90.00
#
_symmetry.space_group_name_H-M   'P 1'
#
loop_
_entity.id
_entity.type
_entity.pdbx_description
1 polymer ?
#
loop_
_entity_poly.entity_id
_entity_poly.type
_entity_poly.pdbx_seq_one_letter_code
_entity_poly.pdbx_strand_id
1 'polypeptide(L)'
;MKTIWGKRVMLSSDVAKLYRVTPEYLHKQLKKNIDRFPKEFMFKLKPKALSSFKEEKFPHVFTEQGILMVGGSLKSEQAIKIHVQLIRYFVQLFNQTLKDVSLLKKLEPHIKGEKIFDVLKEMFKK
;
A
#
# COMPACT_ATOMS: atom_id res chain seq x y z
N MET A 1 4.59 -2.25 -12.89
CA MET A 1 4.89 -1.13 -11.96
C MET A 1 5.41 0.05 -12.76
N LYS A 2 5.07 1.27 -12.36
CA LYS A 2 5.50 2.51 -13.03
C LYS A 2 6.25 3.38 -12.02
N THR A 3 7.07 4.31 -12.51
CA THR A 3 7.75 5.30 -11.67
C THR A 3 7.17 6.67 -11.94
N ILE A 4 6.64 7.33 -10.90
CA ILE A 4 6.11 8.70 -10.98
C ILE A 4 6.76 9.51 -9.86
N TRP A 5 7.42 10.61 -10.22
CA TRP A 5 8.16 11.48 -9.29
C TRP A 5 9.15 10.72 -8.40
N GLY A 6 9.89 9.77 -8.97
CA GLY A 6 10.86 8.95 -8.25
C GLY A 6 10.26 7.88 -7.33
N LYS A 7 8.93 7.77 -7.25
CA LYS A 7 8.24 6.73 -6.46
C LYS A 7 7.77 5.60 -7.35
N ARG A 8 7.97 4.36 -6.91
CA ARG A 8 7.31 3.18 -7.50
C ARG A 8 5.83 3.25 -7.17
N VAL A 9 5.00 3.20 -8.21
CA VAL A 9 3.56 3.34 -8.08
C VAL A 9 2.79 2.36 -8.98
N MET A 10 1.53 2.12 -8.62
CA MET A 10 0.55 1.40 -9.43
C MET A 10 -0.67 2.28 -9.70
N LEU A 11 -1.23 2.16 -10.90
CA LEU A 11 -2.50 2.79 -11.25
C LEU A 11 -3.67 2.03 -10.63
N SER A 12 -4.82 2.69 -10.50
CA SER A 12 -6.01 2.07 -9.93
C SER A 12 -6.44 0.80 -10.67
N SER A 13 -6.32 0.79 -12.01
CA SER A 13 -6.57 -0.40 -12.83
C SER A 13 -5.68 -1.58 -12.47
N ASP A 14 -4.39 -1.31 -12.23
CA ASP A 14 -3.40 -2.34 -11.91
C ASP A 14 -3.64 -2.89 -10.50
N VAL A 15 -4.00 -2.03 -9.55
CA VAL A 15 -4.37 -2.44 -8.19
C VAL A 15 -5.66 -3.26 -8.18
N ALA A 16 -6.66 -2.86 -8.98
CA ALA A 16 -7.90 -3.62 -9.14
C ALA A 16 -7.62 -5.03 -9.69
N LYS A 17 -6.77 -5.14 -10.71
CA LYS A 17 -6.30 -6.43 -11.26
C LYS A 17 -5.55 -7.26 -10.22
N LEU A 18 -4.62 -6.65 -9.48
CA LEU A 18 -3.84 -7.31 -8.42
C LEU A 18 -4.77 -8.01 -7.42
N TYR A 19 -5.80 -7.29 -6.93
CA TYR A 19 -6.75 -7.83 -5.95
C TYR A 19 -7.91 -8.61 -6.56
N ARG A 20 -7.94 -8.78 -7.89
CA ARG A 20 -9.02 -9.44 -8.64
C ARG A 20 -10.40 -8.86 -8.32
N VAL A 21 -10.50 -7.53 -8.33
CA VAL A 21 -11.75 -6.77 -8.16
C VAL A 21 -11.98 -5.86 -9.36
N THR A 22 -13.21 -5.40 -9.55
CA THR A 22 -13.49 -4.41 -10.59
C THR A 22 -12.97 -3.02 -10.19
N PRO A 23 -12.53 -2.18 -11.15
CA PRO A 23 -12.13 -0.79 -10.86
C PRO A 23 -13.23 0.02 -10.15
N GLU A 24 -14.50 -0.22 -10.49
CA GLU A 24 -15.66 0.43 -9.84
C GLU A 24 -15.79 0.03 -8.38
N TYR A 25 -15.62 -1.26 -8.07
CA TYR A 25 -15.67 -1.74 -6.69
C TYR A 25 -14.53 -1.15 -5.87
N LEU A 26 -13.31 -1.14 -6.41
CA LEU A 26 -12.16 -0.51 -5.78
C LEU A 26 -12.45 0.96 -5.47
N HIS A 27 -12.89 1.74 -6.47
CA HIS A 27 -13.22 3.16 -6.30
C HIS A 27 -14.33 3.39 -5.25
N LYS A 28 -15.34 2.52 -5.22
CA LYS A 28 -16.39 2.57 -4.19
C LYS A 28 -15.82 2.34 -2.78
N GLN A 29 -14.90 1.40 -2.61
CA GLN A 29 -14.25 1.17 -1.31
C GLN A 29 -13.34 2.33 -0.91
N LEU A 30 -12.59 2.91 -1.86
CA LEU A 30 -11.74 4.08 -1.60
C LEU A 30 -12.56 5.26 -1.09
N LYS A 31 -13.69 5.57 -1.74
CA LYS A 31 -14.58 6.66 -1.30
C LYS A 31 -15.10 6.46 0.13
N LYS A 32 -15.39 5.21 0.51
CA LYS A 32 -15.91 4.88 1.84
C LYS A 32 -14.86 4.94 2.95
N ASN A 33 -13.58 4.80 2.60
CA ASN A 33 -12.48 4.69 3.55
C ASN A 33 -11.40 5.75 3.26
N ILE A 34 -11.78 6.92 2.75
CA ILE A 34 -10.84 7.93 2.25
C ILE A 34 -9.92 8.47 3.37
N ASP A 35 -10.42 8.46 4.61
CA ASP A 35 -9.72 8.78 5.84
C ASP A 35 -8.51 7.86 6.08
N ARG A 36 -8.52 6.66 5.52
CA ARG A 36 -7.40 5.72 5.57
C ARG A 36 -6.31 6.03 4.55
N PHE A 37 -6.46 7.00 3.66
CA PHE A 37 -5.48 7.22 2.59
C PHE A 37 -4.85 8.61 2.67
N PRO A 38 -3.73 8.75 3.42
CA PRO A 38 -2.86 9.92 3.34
C PRO A 38 -2.44 10.24 1.90
N LYS A 39 -2.22 11.53 1.60
CA LYS A 39 -1.92 12.01 0.23
C LYS A 39 -0.61 11.44 -0.32
N GLU A 40 0.32 11.12 0.56
CA GLU A 40 1.59 10.48 0.24
C GLU A 40 1.44 9.02 -0.21
N PHE A 41 0.33 8.36 0.17
CA PHE A 41 0.07 6.96 -0.14
C PHE A 41 -0.82 6.80 -1.37
N MET A 42 -1.78 7.70 -1.55
CA MET A 42 -2.68 7.75 -2.69
C MET A 42 -2.88 9.19 -3.18
N PHE A 43 -2.78 9.40 -4.48
CA PHE A 43 -3.08 10.69 -5.09
C PHE A 43 -3.70 10.54 -6.48
N LYS A 44 -4.36 11.59 -6.96
CA LYS A 44 -4.91 11.65 -8.32
C LYS A 44 -3.90 12.27 -9.28
N LEU A 45 -3.78 11.71 -10.48
CA LEU A 45 -3.01 12.34 -11.56
C LEU A 45 -3.71 13.62 -12.04
N LYS A 46 -2.91 14.66 -12.30
CA LYS A 46 -3.38 15.86 -13.01
C LYS A 46 -3.66 15.51 -14.48
N PRO A 47 -4.58 16.22 -15.16
CA PRO A 47 -4.92 15.96 -16.57
C PRO A 47 -3.71 15.87 -17.50
N LYS A 48 -2.72 16.77 -17.32
CA LYS A 48 -1.46 16.77 -18.10
C LYS A 48 -0.63 15.49 -17.95
N ALA A 49 -0.69 14.82 -16.79
CA ALA A 49 -0.02 13.54 -16.57
C ALA A 49 -0.88 12.36 -17.05
N LEU A 50 -2.20 12.55 -17.16
CA LEU A 50 -3.15 11.54 -17.61
C LEU A 50 -3.09 11.28 -19.13
N SER A 51 -2.55 12.20 -19.93
CA SER A 51 -2.40 12.02 -21.37
C SER A 51 -1.56 10.79 -21.74
N SER A 52 -0.68 10.35 -20.84
CA SER A 52 0.11 9.12 -20.96
C SER A 52 -0.63 7.86 -20.48
N PHE A 53 -1.84 8.01 -19.93
CA PHE A 53 -2.66 6.96 -19.31
C PHE A 53 -4.13 7.10 -19.74
N LYS A 54 -4.36 7.25 -21.06
CA LYS A 54 -5.68 7.57 -21.66
C LYS A 54 -6.82 6.60 -21.30
N GLU A 55 -6.52 5.38 -20.87
CA GLU A 55 -7.52 4.36 -20.53
C GLU A 55 -7.87 4.29 -19.03
N GLU A 56 -7.29 5.16 -18.19
CA GLU A 56 -7.50 5.11 -16.74
C GLU A 56 -8.81 5.80 -16.32
N LYS A 57 -9.88 5.01 -16.16
CA LYS A 57 -11.20 5.49 -15.73
C LYS A 57 -11.19 6.18 -14.36
N PHE A 58 -10.34 5.72 -13.44
CA PHE A 58 -10.19 6.29 -12.11
C PHE A 58 -8.72 6.67 -11.89
N PRO A 59 -8.34 7.95 -12.06
CA PRO A 59 -6.93 8.35 -12.17
C PRO A 59 -6.19 8.40 -10.83
N HIS A 60 -6.43 7.43 -9.94
CA HIS A 60 -5.74 7.27 -8.67
C HIS A 60 -4.45 6.47 -8.87
N VAL A 61 -3.45 6.86 -8.10
CA VAL A 61 -2.12 6.27 -8.09
C VAL A 61 -1.80 5.88 -6.66
N PHE A 62 -1.22 4.70 -6.51
CA PHE A 62 -0.93 4.09 -5.22
C PHE A 62 0.56 3.81 -5.11
N THR A 63 1.15 4.23 -4.00
CA THR A 63 2.47 3.76 -3.54
C THR A 63 2.36 2.35 -2.97
N GLU A 64 3.48 1.74 -2.57
CA GLU A 64 3.51 0.45 -1.89
C GLU A 64 2.64 0.43 -0.63
N GLN A 65 2.72 1.48 0.19
CA GLN A 65 1.88 1.66 1.37
C GLN A 65 0.41 1.79 0.97
N GLY A 66 0.11 2.58 -0.06
CA GLY A 66 -1.26 2.75 -0.56
C GLY A 66 -1.87 1.43 -1.05
N ILE A 67 -1.10 0.60 -1.76
CA ILE A 67 -1.52 -0.73 -2.22
C ILE A 67 -1.87 -1.61 -1.02
N LEU A 68 -1.03 -1.62 0.02
CA LEU A 68 -1.28 -2.36 1.25
C LEU A 68 -2.58 -1.93 1.93
N MET A 69 -2.83 -0.62 2.02
CA MET A 69 -4.05 -0.08 2.63
C MET A 69 -5.32 -0.40 1.82
N VAL A 70 -5.20 -0.48 0.49
CA VAL A 70 -6.28 -0.99 -0.36
C VAL A 70 -6.66 -2.40 0.06
N GLY A 71 -5.70 -3.32 0.16
CA GLY A 71 -5.98 -4.71 0.51
C GLY A 71 -6.76 -4.87 1.82
N GLY A 72 -6.46 -4.05 2.83
CA GLY A 72 -7.18 -4.04 4.12
C GLY A 72 -8.58 -3.40 4.07
N SER A 73 -8.92 -2.73 2.97
CA SER A 73 -10.22 -2.06 2.77
C SER A 73 -11.18 -2.82 1.85
N LEU A 74 -10.68 -3.84 1.13
CA LEU A 74 -11.50 -4.68 0.25
C LEU A 74 -12.16 -5.81 1.03
N LYS A 75 -13.38 -6.19 0.62
CA LYS A 75 -14.20 -7.22 1.31
C LYS A 75 -14.42 -8.49 0.47
N SER A 76 -13.90 -8.56 -0.76
CA SER A 76 -14.03 -9.77 -1.56
C SER A 76 -13.12 -10.87 -1.01
N GLU A 77 -13.60 -12.12 -1.02
CA GLU A 77 -12.86 -13.27 -0.50
C GLU A 77 -11.46 -13.38 -1.14
N GLN A 78 -11.39 -13.16 -2.45
CA GLN A 78 -10.14 -13.20 -3.20
C GLN A 78 -9.18 -12.07 -2.80
N ALA A 79 -9.68 -10.84 -2.61
CA ALA A 79 -8.84 -9.73 -2.16
C ALA A 79 -8.31 -9.96 -0.74
N ILE A 80 -9.15 -10.51 0.14
CA ILE A 80 -8.76 -10.89 1.51
C ILE A 80 -7.63 -11.92 1.46
N LYS A 81 -7.76 -12.98 0.66
CA LYS A 81 -6.71 -14.00 0.50
C LYS A 81 -5.38 -13.40 0.04
N ILE A 82 -5.43 -12.54 -0.98
CA ILE A 82 -4.24 -11.86 -1.52
C ILE A 82 -3.62 -10.94 -0.47
N HIS A 83 -4.43 -10.16 0.25
CA HIS A 83 -3.94 -9.26 1.29
C HIS A 83 -3.27 -10.02 2.44
N VAL A 84 -3.87 -11.13 2.91
CA VAL A 84 -3.26 -11.99 3.93
C VAL A 84 -1.91 -12.55 3.46
N GLN A 85 -1.81 -13.00 2.21
CA GLN A 85 -0.54 -13.48 1.65
C GLN A 85 0.51 -12.37 1.59
N LEU A 86 0.14 -11.17 1.17
CA LEU A 86 1.04 -10.02 1.17
C LEU A 86 1.54 -9.70 2.58
N ILE A 87 0.67 -9.64 3.58
CA ILE A 87 1.08 -9.39 4.98
C ILE A 87 2.05 -10.47 5.48
N ARG A 88 1.78 -11.75 5.21
CA ARG A 88 2.69 -12.85 5.55
C ARG A 88 4.07 -12.67 4.91
N TYR A 89 4.09 -12.30 3.63
CA TYR A 89 5.34 -12.02 2.90
C TYR A 89 6.12 -10.85 3.52
N PHE A 90 5.46 -9.73 3.83
CA PHE A 90 6.11 -8.59 4.47
C PHE A 90 6.66 -8.91 5.86
N VAL A 91 5.93 -9.68 6.68
CA VAL A 91 6.42 -10.12 8.00
C VAL A 91 7.64 -11.04 7.86
N GLN A 92 7.64 -11.94 6.88
CA GLN A 92 8.79 -12.80 6.61
C GLN A 92 10.01 -11.99 6.17
N LEU A 93 9.85 -11.05 5.25
CA LEU A 93 10.92 -10.15 4.81
C LEU A 93 11.46 -9.34 5.97
N PHE A 94 10.58 -8.78 6.81
CA PHE A 94 10.99 -8.02 7.99
C PHE A 94 11.82 -8.89 8.94
N ASN A 95 11.33 -10.08 9.29
CA ASN A 95 12.04 -11.01 10.18
C ASN A 95 13.40 -11.48 9.62
N GLN A 96 13.52 -11.62 8.30
CA GLN A 96 14.81 -11.91 7.66
C GLN A 96 15.76 -10.71 7.75
N THR A 97 15.24 -9.51 7.53
CA THR A 97 16.00 -8.27 7.61
C THR A 97 16.54 -8.02 9.03
N LEU A 98 15.77 -8.35 10.07
CA LEU A 98 16.23 -8.26 11.47
C LEU A 98 17.38 -9.23 11.80
N LYS A 99 17.63 -10.26 10.98
CA LYS A 99 18.77 -11.17 11.21
C LYS A 99 20.07 -10.62 10.63
N ASP A 100 19.99 -9.63 9.75
CA ASP A 100 21.15 -8.97 9.16
C ASP A 100 21.47 -7.69 9.93
N VAL A 101 22.49 -7.76 10.79
CA VAL A 101 22.96 -6.65 11.63
C VAL A 101 23.39 -5.43 10.80
N SER A 102 23.88 -5.65 9.57
CA SER A 102 24.29 -4.55 8.69
C SER A 102 23.10 -3.80 8.10
N LEU A 103 22.03 -4.52 7.74
CA LEU A 103 20.78 -3.94 7.29
C LEU A 103 20.03 -3.26 8.44
N LEU A 104 20.02 -3.87 9.62
CA LEU A 104 19.45 -3.26 10.82
C LEU A 104 19.99 -1.86 11.11
N LYS A 105 21.31 -1.70 11.11
CA LYS A 105 21.96 -0.39 11.33
C LYS A 105 21.57 0.66 10.28
N LYS A 106 21.30 0.25 9.03
CA LYS A 106 20.83 1.16 7.98
C LYS A 106 19.36 1.52 8.13
N LEU A 107 18.58 0.66 8.77
CA LEU A 107 17.13 0.83 8.94
C LEU A 107 16.76 1.54 10.24
N GLU A 108 17.59 1.48 11.28
CA GLU A 108 17.40 2.19 12.57
C GLU A 108 16.95 3.66 12.43
N PRO A 109 17.48 4.47 11.48
CA PRO A 109 17.03 5.86 11.30
C PRO A 109 15.60 5.99 10.76
N HIS A 110 15.09 4.96 10.09
CA HIS A 110 13.80 4.96 9.38
C HIS A 110 12.75 4.06 10.02
N ILE A 111 13.19 3.16 10.89
CA ILE A 111 12.39 2.21 11.63
C ILE A 111 13.02 2.22 13.02
N LYS A 112 12.34 2.75 14.04
CA LYS A 112 12.67 2.34 15.40
C LYS A 112 12.53 0.83 15.39
N GLY A 113 13.61 0.07 15.56
CA GLY A 113 13.67 -1.39 15.38
C GLY A 113 12.81 -2.20 16.37
N GLU A 114 11.73 -1.61 16.86
CA GLU A 114 10.73 -2.16 17.74
C GLU A 114 9.94 -3.24 17.00
N LYS A 115 9.68 -4.35 17.69
CA LYS A 115 8.75 -5.35 17.20
C LYS A 115 7.37 -4.69 17.12
N ILE A 116 6.56 -5.05 16.13
CA ILE A 116 5.22 -4.47 15.95
C ILE A 116 4.38 -4.46 17.24
N PHE A 117 4.52 -5.49 18.08
CA PHE A 117 3.83 -5.56 19.37
C PHE A 117 4.28 -4.52 20.39
N ASP A 118 5.54 -4.07 20.34
CA ASP A 118 6.07 -3.05 21.24
C ASP A 118 5.54 -1.67 20.83
N VAL A 119 5.59 -1.36 19.53
CA VAL A 119 4.96 -0.15 18.96
C VAL A 119 3.47 -0.10 19.31
N LEU A 120 2.75 -1.21 19.12
CA LEU A 120 1.34 -1.29 19.47
C LEU A 120 1.13 -1.07 20.98
N LYS A 121 1.92 -1.71 21.85
CA LYS A 121 1.84 -1.49 23.29
C LYS A 121 2.04 -0.01 23.63
N GLU A 122 3.02 0.67 23.05
CA GLU A 122 3.22 2.11 23.27
C GLU A 122 2.01 2.94 22.86
N MET A 123 1.39 2.64 21.72
CA MET A 123 0.18 3.33 21.26
C MET A 123 -1.01 3.15 22.22
N PHE A 124 -1.07 2.04 22.94
CA PHE A 124 -2.11 1.73 23.93
C PHE A 124 -1.76 2.16 25.37
N LYS A 125 -0.55 2.66 25.65
CA LYS A 125 -0.13 3.18 26.99
C LYS A 125 -0.73 4.57 27.32
N LYS A 126 -1.91 4.90 26.79
CA LYS A 126 -2.64 6.09 27.22
C LYS A 126 -3.20 5.91 28.62
#